data_AF-A0AAU6TQH9-F1
#
_entry.id   AF-A0AAU6TQH9-F1
#
_cell.length_a   1.000
_cell.length_b   1.000
_cell.length_c   1.000
_cell.angle_alpha   90.00
_cell.angle_beta   90.00
_cell.angle_gamma   90.00
#
_symmetry.space_group_name_H-M   'P 1'
#
loop_
_entity.id
_entity.type
_entity.pdbx_description
1 polymer ?
#
loop_
_entity_poly.entity_id
_entity_poly.type
_entity_poly.pdbx_seq_one_letter_code
_entity_poly.pdbx_strand_id
1 'polypeptide(L)'
;MEVYCKILKPQDSLKYRELRLESLRLYPEAFGSDYKTQSQLPKLFFEQMIEKESNDHIMLGAFYNNELVGLCGLLSLEQPHSLELVQMYVGSQSDKLF
;
A
#
# COMPACT_ATOMS: atom_id res chain seq x y z
N MET A 1 14.73 -6.31 16.74
CA MET A 1 14.32 -5.17 15.90
C MET A 1 14.38 -5.68 14.48
N GLU A 2 13.25 -6.15 13.94
CA GLU A 2 13.22 -6.83 12.65
C GLU A 2 12.28 -6.08 11.72
N VAL A 3 12.82 -5.65 10.58
CA VAL A 3 12.07 -5.11 9.47
C VAL A 3 12.01 -6.21 8.41
N TYR A 4 10.82 -6.53 7.94
CA TYR A 4 10.64 -7.51 6.87
C TYR A 4 9.59 -7.02 5.88
N CYS A 5 9.71 -7.47 4.63
CA CYS A 5 8.74 -7.18 3.59
C CYS A 5 8.00 -8.46 3.21
N LYS A 6 6.68 -8.36 3.02
CA LYS A 6 5.85 -9.46 2.49
C LYS A 6 4.78 -8.93 1.54
N ILE A 7 4.27 -9.81 0.68
CA ILE A 7 3.01 -9.55 -0.03
C ILE A 7 1.89 -9.45 1.01
N LEU A 8 1.07 -8.41 0.91
CA LEU A 8 -0.10 -8.24 1.75
C LEU A 8 -1.14 -9.31 1.45
N LYS A 9 -1.74 -9.83 2.50
CA LYS A 9 -2.76 -10.87 2.48
C LYS A 9 -4.09 -10.30 2.99
N PRO A 10 -5.22 -11.01 2.83
CA PRO A 10 -6.53 -10.49 3.20
C PRO A 10 -6.61 -9.91 4.63
N GLN A 11 -5.89 -10.49 5.59
CA GLN A 11 -5.81 -9.99 6.96
C GLN A 11 -5.10 -8.63 7.13
N ASP A 12 -4.33 -8.19 6.13
CA ASP A 12 -3.60 -6.92 6.14
C ASP A 12 -4.40 -5.79 5.45
N SER A 13 -5.58 -6.07 4.89
CA SER A 13 -6.33 -5.11 4.04
C SER A 13 -6.67 -3.80 4.77
N LEU A 14 -7.05 -3.90 6.05
CA LEU A 14 -7.35 -2.73 6.89
C LEU A 14 -6.09 -1.90 7.19
N LYS A 15 -4.96 -2.57 7.49
CA LYS A 15 -3.67 -1.89 7.69
C LYS A 15 -3.24 -1.14 6.43
N TYR A 16 -3.43 -1.76 5.26
CA TYR A 16 -3.20 -1.09 3.97
C TYR A 16 -4.09 0.15 3.82
N ARG A 17 -5.38 0.05 4.13
CA ARG A 17 -6.32 1.18 4.00
C ARG A 17 -5.88 2.36 4.86
N GLU A 18 -5.51 2.11 6.11
CA GLU A 18 -5.05 3.13 7.04
C GLU A 18 -3.80 3.84 6.51
N LEU A 19 -2.76 3.08 6.16
CA LEU A 19 -1.50 3.65 5.68
C LEU A 19 -1.64 4.34 4.31
N ARG A 20 -2.50 3.81 3.43
CA ARG A 20 -2.78 4.45 2.14
C ARG A 20 -3.50 5.77 2.33
N LEU A 21 -4.51 5.83 3.19
CA LEU A 21 -5.23 7.08 3.47
C LEU A 21 -4.33 8.10 4.18
N GLU A 22 -3.39 7.66 5.03
CA GLU A 22 -2.35 8.54 5.58
C GLU A 22 -1.52 9.18 4.46
N SER A 23 -1.02 8.38 3.51
CA SER A 23 -0.19 8.88 2.39
C SER A 23 -0.90 9.95 1.57
N LEU A 24 -2.20 9.78 1.31
CA LEU A 24 -3.02 10.73 0.56
C LEU A 24 -3.30 12.02 1.33
N ARG A 25 -3.35 11.93 2.65
CA ARG A 25 -3.61 13.08 3.52
C ARG A 25 -2.35 13.92 3.74
N LEU A 26 -1.20 13.27 3.90
CA LEU A 26 0.06 13.93 4.21
C LEU A 26 0.81 14.42 2.97
N TYR A 27 0.75 13.66 1.88
CA TYR A 27 1.50 13.92 0.65
C TYR A 27 0.58 13.90 -0.59
N PRO A 28 -0.47 14.73 -0.63
CA PRO A 28 -1.44 14.72 -1.73
C PRO A 28 -0.79 15.01 -3.10
N GLU A 29 0.30 15.77 -3.15
CA GLU A 29 1.04 16.10 -4.37
C GLU A 29 1.80 14.91 -4.98
N ALA A 30 2.07 13.86 -4.21
CA ALA A 30 2.77 12.66 -4.67
C ALA A 30 1.83 11.66 -5.38
N PHE A 31 0.52 11.89 -5.37
CA PHE A 31 -0.47 10.95 -5.88
C PHE A 31 -1.53 11.61 -6.76
N GLY A 32 -1.96 10.91 -7.81
CA GLY A 32 -3.10 11.33 -8.63
C GLY A 32 -4.48 11.12 -7.99
N SER A 33 -4.55 10.62 -6.75
CA SER A 33 -5.80 10.38 -6.01
C SER A 33 -5.88 11.29 -4.81
N ASP A 34 -7.09 11.69 -4.39
CA ASP A 34 -7.28 12.58 -3.25
C ASP A 34 -7.85 11.84 -2.01
N TYR A 35 -7.44 12.28 -0.81
CA TYR A 35 -7.91 11.70 0.45
C TYR A 35 -9.43 11.79 0.66
N LYS A 36 -10.04 12.92 0.30
CA LYS A 36 -11.46 13.19 0.59
C LYS A 36 -12.36 12.22 -0.15
N THR A 37 -12.10 11.97 -1.43
CA THR A 37 -12.84 11.01 -2.24
C THR A 37 -12.54 9.58 -1.80
N GLN A 38 -11.26 9.22 -1.66
CA GLN A 38 -10.84 7.85 -1.37
C GLN A 38 -11.34 7.36 0.01
N SER A 39 -11.33 8.23 1.02
CA SER A 39 -11.80 7.89 2.38
C SER A 39 -13.28 7.52 2.46
N GLN A 40 -14.11 8.03 1.54
CA GLN A 40 -15.54 7.74 1.48
C GLN A 40 -15.88 6.47 0.70
N LEU A 41 -14.92 5.88 -0.02
CA LEU A 41 -15.13 4.63 -0.72
C LEU A 41 -15.30 3.49 0.30
N PRO A 42 -16.30 2.60 0.12
CA PRO A 42 -16.47 1.43 0.98
C PRO A 42 -15.21 0.57 1.03
N LYS A 43 -14.51 0.43 -0.10
CA LYS A 43 -13.20 -0.21 -0.23
C LYS A 43 -12.36 0.49 -1.29
N LEU A 44 -11.07 0.64 -1.03
CA LEU A 44 -10.10 1.12 -2.02
C LEU A 44 -9.82 0.05 -3.09
N PHE A 45 -9.28 0.45 -4.24
CA PHE A 45 -8.95 -0.50 -5.31
C PHE A 45 -8.03 -1.63 -4.84
N PHE A 46 -6.84 -1.31 -4.31
CA PHE A 46 -5.92 -2.33 -3.81
C PHE A 46 -6.43 -3.03 -2.53
N GLU A 47 -7.31 -2.41 -1.74
CA GLU A 47 -7.96 -3.10 -0.61
C GLU A 47 -8.76 -4.29 -1.14
N GLN A 48 -9.54 -4.10 -2.21
CA GLN A 48 -10.25 -5.18 -2.88
C GLN A 48 -9.31 -6.22 -3.53
N MET A 49 -8.18 -5.78 -4.09
CA MET A 49 -7.22 -6.70 -4.74
C MET A 49 -6.48 -7.57 -3.71
N ILE A 50 -6.12 -7.01 -2.56
CA ILE A 50 -5.51 -7.74 -1.43
C ILE A 50 -6.47 -8.80 -0.90
N GLU A 51 -7.73 -8.44 -0.69
CA GLU A 51 -8.75 -9.37 -0.19
C GLU A 51 -9.05 -10.51 -1.16
N LYS A 52 -8.97 -10.25 -2.47
CA LYS A 52 -9.16 -11.24 -3.52
C LYS A 52 -7.89 -12.04 -3.85
N GLU A 53 -6.77 -11.70 -3.22
CA GLU A 53 -5.44 -12.25 -3.53
C GLU A 53 -5.12 -12.19 -5.03
N SER A 54 -5.27 -11.00 -5.63
CA SER A 54 -4.98 -10.78 -7.06
C SER A 54 -3.52 -11.08 -7.40
N ASN A 55 -3.31 -11.76 -8.54
CA ASN A 55 -1.97 -12.01 -9.10
C ASN A 55 -1.45 -10.85 -9.97
N ASP A 56 -2.35 -10.03 -10.52
CA ASP A 56 -1.99 -8.94 -11.45
C ASP A 56 -1.85 -7.59 -10.73
N HIS A 57 -2.38 -7.50 -9.51
CA HIS A 57 -2.38 -6.31 -8.68
C HIS A 57 -1.89 -6.65 -7.27
N ILE A 58 -0.58 -6.73 -7.12
CA ILE A 58 0.06 -7.14 -5.86
C ILE A 58 0.36 -5.90 -5.03
N MET A 59 0.19 -5.99 -3.71
CA MET A 59 0.67 -4.97 -2.78
C MET A 59 1.75 -5.57 -1.89
N LEU A 60 2.95 -5.01 -1.93
CA LEU A 60 4.01 -5.30 -0.97
C LEU A 60 3.85 -4.39 0.25
N GLY A 61 4.10 -4.95 1.44
CA GLY A 61 4.14 -4.22 2.69
C GLY A 61 5.47 -4.39 3.41
N ALA A 62 5.99 -3.30 3.96
CA ALA A 62 7.10 -3.31 4.90
C ALA A 62 6.56 -3.29 6.33
N PHE A 63 7.02 -4.22 7.16
CA PHE A 63 6.57 -4.39 8.53
C PHE A 63 7.67 -4.13 9.54
N TYR A 64 7.31 -3.46 10.62
CA TYR A 64 8.14 -3.29 11.81
C TYR A 64 7.31 -3.65 13.04
N ASN A 65 7.77 -4.62 13.86
CA ASN A 65 7.02 -5.12 15.02
C ASN A 65 5.55 -5.46 14.70
N ASN A 66 5.30 -6.09 13.55
CA ASN A 66 3.97 -6.42 13.00
C ASN A 66 3.07 -5.23 12.60
N GLU A 67 3.57 -4.00 12.69
CA GLU A 67 2.90 -2.82 12.13
C GLU A 67 3.30 -2.63 10.67
N LEU A 68 2.33 -2.31 9.82
CA LEU A 68 2.59 -1.98 8.42
C LEU A 68 3.09 -0.53 8.36
N VAL A 69 4.37 -0.36 8.02
CA VAL A 69 5.04 0.95 8.02
C VAL A 69 5.38 1.45 6.62
N GLY A 70 5.25 0.61 5.59
CA GLY A 70 5.41 1.01 4.20
C GLY A 70 4.62 0.14 3.25
N LEU A 71 4.31 0.67 2.08
CA LEU A 71 3.57 -0.02 1.02
C LEU A 71 4.12 0.29 -0.37
N CYS A 72 3.98 -0.66 -1.30
CA CYS A 72 4.36 -0.51 -2.70
C CYS A 72 3.52 -1.47 -3.58
N GLY A 73 2.70 -0.91 -4.46
CA GLY A 73 1.88 -1.66 -5.39
C GLY A 73 2.67 -2.08 -6.63
N LEU A 74 2.40 -3.28 -7.13
CA LEU A 74 2.97 -3.83 -8.36
C LEU A 74 1.82 -4.11 -9.34
N LEU A 75 1.91 -3.53 -10.53
CA LEU A 75 0.98 -3.79 -11.63
C LEU A 75 1.72 -4.51 -12.76
N SER A 76 1.20 -5.64 -13.21
CA SER A 76 1.72 -6.31 -14.42
C SER A 76 1.44 -5.45 -15.66
N LEU A 77 2.45 -5.27 -16.50
CA LEU A 77 2.31 -4.60 -17.80
C LEU A 77 2.06 -5.63 -18.91
N GLU A 78 1.52 -5.18 -20.04
CA GLU A 78 1.32 -6.03 -21.22
C GLU A 78 2.64 -6.60 -21.76
N GLN A 79 3.76 -5.90 -21.55
CA GLN A 79 5.07 -6.39 -21.93
C GLN A 79 5.53 -7.51 -20.98
N PRO A 80 6.02 -8.65 -21.50
CA PRO A 80 6.53 -9.73 -20.68
C PRO A 80 7.61 -9.25 -19.69
N HIS A 81 7.59 -9.82 -18.48
CA HIS A 81 8.56 -9.54 -17.41
C HIS A 81 8.69 -8.06 -17.02
N SER A 82 7.65 -7.25 -17.28
CA SER A 82 7.62 -5.83 -16.97
C SER A 82 6.52 -5.51 -15.97
N LEU A 83 6.82 -4.62 -15.03
CA LEU A 83 5.97 -4.27 -13.89
C LEU A 83 6.01 -2.75 -13.69
N GLU A 84 4.90 -2.16 -13.26
CA GLU A 84 4.86 -0.78 -12.78
C GLU A 84 4.77 -0.74 -11.26
N LEU A 85 5.60 0.11 -10.64
CA LEU A 85 5.52 0.42 -9.22
C LEU A 85 4.55 1.59 -9.02
N VAL A 86 3.55 1.39 -8.18
CA VAL A 86 2.54 2.40 -7.88
C VAL A 86 2.32 2.55 -6.38
N GLN A 87 1.76 3.70 -5.99
CA GLN A 87 1.39 3.98 -4.60
C GLN A 87 2.52 3.73 -3.59
N MET A 88 3.79 3.94 -3.94
CA MET A 88 4.89 3.73 -3.00
C MET A 88 4.85 4.78 -1.87
N TYR A 89 4.90 4.33 -0.62
CA TYR A 89 4.89 5.20 0.56
C TYR A 89 5.53 4.51 1.77
N VAL A 90 6.24 5.29 2.59
CA VAL A 90 6.75 4.88 3.90
C VAL A 90 6.19 5.86 4.92
N GLY A 91 5.46 5.35 5.91
CA GLY A 91 4.78 6.17 6.92
C GLY A 91 5.76 6.92 7.81
N SER A 92 5.40 8.12 8.27
CA SER A 92 6.25 8.95 9.12
C SER A 92 6.57 8.33 10.49
N GLN A 93 5.81 7.31 10.93
CA GLN A 93 6.18 6.53 12.11
C GLN A 93 7.50 5.76 11.95
N SER A 94 7.94 5.58 10.70
CA SER A 94 9.23 4.98 10.32
C SER A 94 10.42 5.90 10.62
N ASP A 95 10.21 7.21 10.68
CA ASP A 95 11.28 8.19 10.96
C ASP A 95 11.83 8.08 12.39
N LYS A 96 11.12 7.33 13.26
CA LYS A 96 11.58 6.99 14.61
C LYS A 96 12.32 5.65 14.68
N LEU A 97 12.44 4.94 13.55
CA LEU A 97 13.08 3.63 13.44
C LEU A 97 14.55 3.71 12.99
N PHE A 98 14.98 4.88 12.53
CA PHE A 98 16.34 5.17 12.05
C PHE A 98 16.97 6.31 12.85
#